data_AF-A0A961KPD7-F1
#
_entry.id   AF-A0A961KPD7-F1
#
_cell.length_a   1.000
_cell.length_b   1.000
_cell.length_c   1.000
_cell.angle_alpha   90.00
_cell.angle_beta   90.00
_cell.angle_gamma   90.00
#
_symmetry.space_group_name_H-M   'P 1'
#
loop_
_entity.id
_entity.type
_entity.pdbx_description
1 polymer ?
#
loop_
_entity_poly.entity_id
_entity_poly.type
_entity_poly.pdbx_seq_one_letter_code
_entity_poly.pdbx_strand_id
1 'polypeptide(L)'
;GRAPQGDAERLDMPDWLWPRLLAGLKEKAAPVAAALQQRAPVHLRVNLGKAGRARAMASLRDDGVECVAHPAADTALEVVSGQRRIRQSGAYLSGMVELQDAASQAVVAGLPLRDGMAVLDYCAGGGGKALAMAARARIVLHAHDAAPERMRDLPGRAERAGVPVVCLDGEALAAHAPFDLVLCDVPCSGSGAWRRAPDGKWRLSAARLDELAGIQAAILDRAAGLVAPAGSLAYVTCSLLEEENSGRIAAFLKEHPGWVCTSQRTWTPLDRTDGFFAALLTREGAAI
;
A
#
# COMPACT_ATOMS: atom_id res chain seq x y z
N GLY A 1 32.10 -23.11 0.22
CA GLY A 1 30.66 -23.41 0.18
C GLY A 1 30.34 -24.12 -1.11
N ARG A 2 29.35 -25.03 -1.11
CA ARG A 2 28.86 -25.67 -2.34
C ARG A 2 28.08 -24.67 -3.20
N ALA A 3 27.94 -24.95 -4.49
CA ALA A 3 27.01 -24.19 -5.34
C ALA A 3 25.56 -24.39 -4.85
N PRO A 4 24.71 -23.35 -4.91
CA PRO A 4 23.29 -23.47 -4.57
C PRO A 4 22.62 -24.59 -5.37
N GLN A 5 21.83 -25.42 -4.70
CA GLN A 5 21.06 -26.49 -5.33
C GLN A 5 19.59 -26.09 -5.44
N GLY A 6 19.03 -26.20 -6.65
CA GLY A 6 17.63 -25.86 -6.90
C GLY A 6 17.37 -24.35 -6.97
N ASP A 7 16.13 -24.01 -7.31
CA ASP A 7 15.73 -22.62 -7.55
C ASP A 7 15.58 -21.83 -6.25
N ALA A 8 15.06 -22.45 -5.19
CA ALA A 8 14.85 -21.81 -3.89
C ALA A 8 16.18 -21.32 -3.28
N GLU A 9 17.21 -22.16 -3.20
CA GLU A 9 18.53 -21.79 -2.67
C GLU A 9 19.18 -20.69 -3.53
N ARG A 10 19.12 -20.83 -4.87
CA ARG A 10 19.69 -19.83 -5.80
C ARG A 10 18.97 -18.47 -5.71
N LEU A 11 17.67 -18.48 -5.45
CA LEU A 11 16.82 -17.29 -5.36
C LEU A 11 16.66 -16.77 -3.93
N ASP A 12 17.46 -17.28 -2.98
CA ASP A 12 17.46 -16.86 -1.57
C ASP A 12 16.04 -16.90 -0.97
N MET A 13 15.33 -18.00 -1.23
CA MET A 13 13.93 -18.19 -0.85
C MET A 13 13.78 -19.42 0.05
N PRO A 14 12.96 -19.38 1.12
CA PRO A 14 12.65 -20.58 1.90
C PRO A 14 11.96 -21.65 1.04
N ASP A 15 12.36 -22.90 1.21
CA ASP A 15 11.84 -24.03 0.41
C ASP A 15 10.32 -24.15 0.45
N TRP A 16 9.70 -23.84 1.60
CA TRP A 16 8.25 -23.91 1.76
C TRP A 16 7.49 -22.76 1.07
N LEU A 17 8.16 -21.63 0.83
CA LEU A 17 7.58 -20.46 0.16
C LEU A 17 7.69 -20.52 -1.35
N TRP A 18 8.77 -21.13 -1.86
CA TRP A 18 9.05 -21.16 -3.29
C TRP A 18 7.90 -21.75 -4.14
N PRO A 19 7.27 -22.89 -3.76
CA PRO A 19 6.10 -23.40 -4.48
C PRO A 19 4.90 -22.45 -4.50
N ARG A 20 4.71 -21.66 -3.44
CA ARG A 20 3.60 -20.69 -3.34
C ARG A 20 3.81 -19.50 -4.27
N LEU A 21 5.03 -18.96 -4.32
CA LEU A 21 5.38 -17.92 -5.28
C LEU A 21 5.29 -18.43 -6.72
N LEU A 22 5.71 -19.67 -6.98
CA LEU A 22 5.56 -20.29 -8.30
C LEU A 22 4.09 -20.44 -8.71
N ALA A 23 3.21 -20.85 -7.80
CA ALA A 23 1.79 -20.99 -8.09
C ALA A 23 1.15 -19.64 -8.48
N GLY A 24 1.41 -18.58 -7.70
CA GLY A 24 0.80 -17.26 -7.93
C GLY A 24 1.43 -16.47 -9.08
N LEU A 25 2.76 -16.48 -9.21
CA LEU A 25 3.48 -15.67 -10.19
C LEU A 25 3.87 -16.42 -11.46
N LYS A 26 3.75 -17.75 -11.47
CA LYS A 26 4.06 -18.61 -12.62
C LYS A 26 5.47 -18.33 -13.17
N GLU A 27 5.59 -18.04 -14.48
CA GLU A 27 6.85 -17.73 -15.14
C GLU A 27 7.54 -16.48 -14.58
N LYS A 28 6.81 -15.60 -13.89
CA LYS A 28 7.37 -14.39 -13.27
C LYS A 28 8.01 -14.67 -11.90
N ALA A 29 7.81 -15.85 -11.29
CA ALA A 29 8.28 -16.14 -9.95
C ALA A 29 9.81 -15.99 -9.81
N ALA A 30 10.57 -16.60 -10.73
CA ALA A 30 12.03 -16.53 -10.71
C ALA A 30 12.59 -15.11 -10.90
N PRO A 31 12.19 -14.33 -11.93
CA PRO A 31 12.68 -12.97 -12.08
C PRO A 31 12.23 -12.04 -10.95
N VAL A 32 11.02 -12.24 -10.39
CA VAL A 32 10.57 -11.49 -9.20
C VAL A 32 11.44 -11.81 -7.98
N ALA A 33 11.70 -13.10 -7.71
CA ALA A 33 12.54 -13.50 -6.58
C ALA A 33 13.98 -12.97 -6.73
N ALA A 34 14.54 -13.00 -7.94
CA ALA A 34 15.84 -12.38 -8.22
C ALA A 34 15.83 -10.87 -7.95
N ALA A 35 14.76 -10.16 -8.34
CA ALA A 35 14.61 -8.73 -8.05
C ALA A 35 14.42 -8.44 -6.54
N LEU A 36 13.86 -9.37 -5.76
CA LEU A 36 13.75 -9.27 -4.31
C LEU A 36 15.11 -9.41 -3.58
N GLN A 37 16.15 -9.92 -4.25
CA GLN A 37 17.51 -9.93 -3.72
C GLN A 37 18.23 -8.58 -3.88
N GLN A 38 17.71 -7.71 -4.75
CA GLN A 38 18.33 -6.42 -5.07
C GLN A 38 17.81 -5.32 -4.15
N ARG A 39 18.61 -4.27 -3.97
CA ARG A 39 18.19 -3.11 -3.17
C ARG A 39 16.99 -2.42 -3.82
N ALA A 40 15.94 -2.17 -3.03
CA ALA A 40 14.77 -1.45 -3.51
C ALA A 40 15.10 0.01 -3.91
N PRO A 41 14.55 0.51 -5.04
CA PRO A 41 14.59 1.93 -5.37
C PRO A 41 13.94 2.78 -4.27
N VAL A 42 14.37 4.04 -4.19
CA VAL A 42 13.76 5.03 -3.31
C VAL A 42 12.77 5.85 -4.13
N HIS A 43 11.51 5.82 -3.70
CA HIS A 43 10.42 6.55 -4.34
C HIS A 43 9.93 7.68 -3.46
N LEU A 44 9.56 8.78 -4.09
CA LEU A 44 8.88 9.90 -3.46
C LEU A 44 7.49 10.07 -4.06
N ARG A 45 6.52 10.44 -3.23
CA ARG A 45 5.21 10.91 -3.65
C ARG A 45 5.20 12.43 -3.60
N VAL A 46 4.87 13.08 -4.71
CA VAL A 46 4.56 14.51 -4.75
C VAL A 46 3.18 14.76 -4.14
N ASN A 47 3.10 15.71 -3.21
CA ASN A 47 1.85 16.22 -2.68
C ASN A 47 1.26 17.25 -3.64
N LEU A 48 0.29 16.83 -4.48
CA LEU A 48 -0.33 17.68 -5.49
C LEU A 48 -1.10 18.87 -4.89
N GLY A 49 -1.52 18.78 -3.62
CA GLY A 49 -2.11 19.91 -2.90
C GLY A 49 -1.11 21.04 -2.59
N LYS A 50 0.21 20.78 -2.68
CA LYS A 50 1.27 21.77 -2.39
C LYS A 50 2.09 22.15 -3.62
N ALA A 51 2.40 21.20 -4.49
CA ALA A 51 3.24 21.44 -5.65
C ALA A 51 2.96 20.44 -6.77
N GLY A 52 3.15 20.89 -8.02
CA GLY A 52 3.25 20.00 -9.17
C GLY A 52 4.62 19.30 -9.24
N ARG A 53 4.67 18.19 -9.97
CA ARG A 53 5.87 17.33 -10.08
C ARG A 53 7.14 18.08 -10.50
N ALA A 54 7.04 18.97 -11.49
CA ALA A 54 8.19 19.76 -11.96
C ALA A 54 8.79 20.66 -10.86
N ARG A 55 7.93 21.32 -10.06
CA ARG A 55 8.36 22.18 -8.95
C ARG A 55 9.01 21.35 -7.83
N ALA A 56 8.43 20.20 -7.51
CA ALA A 56 8.98 19.31 -6.49
C ALA A 56 10.37 18.79 -6.91
N MET A 57 10.54 18.38 -8.18
CA MET A 57 11.83 17.95 -8.71
C MET A 57 12.88 19.07 -8.70
N ALA A 58 12.49 20.31 -9.03
CA ALA A 58 13.39 21.45 -8.96
C ALA A 58 13.87 21.72 -7.52
N SER A 59 12.94 21.75 -6.56
CA SER A 59 13.28 21.94 -5.14
C SER A 59 14.18 20.82 -4.59
N LEU A 60 13.95 19.56 -5.01
CA LEU A 60 14.81 18.44 -4.62
C LEU A 60 16.23 18.59 -5.19
N ARG A 61 16.35 19.03 -6.45
CA ARG A 61 17.64 19.25 -7.11
C ARG A 61 18.45 20.36 -6.44
N ASP A 62 17.79 21.43 -6.00
CA ASP A 62 18.46 22.52 -5.26
C ASP A 62 19.13 22.02 -3.96
N ASP A 63 18.56 20.97 -3.35
CA ASP A 63 19.12 20.27 -2.18
C ASP A 63 20.04 19.08 -2.55
N GLY A 64 20.40 18.95 -3.83
CA GLY A 64 21.28 17.90 -4.35
C GLY A 64 20.66 16.50 -4.31
N VAL A 65 19.34 16.39 -4.52
CA VAL A 65 18.59 15.14 -4.73
C VAL A 65 18.11 15.08 -6.17
N GLU A 66 18.67 14.18 -6.97
CA GLU A 66 18.26 13.98 -8.37
C GLU A 66 17.14 12.94 -8.46
N CYS A 67 16.09 13.29 -9.19
CA CYS A 67 14.93 12.43 -9.39
C CYS A 67 14.50 12.39 -10.85
N VAL A 68 13.82 11.30 -11.23
CA VAL A 68 13.09 11.18 -12.49
C VAL A 68 11.63 10.82 -12.22
N ALA A 69 10.73 11.15 -13.14
CA ALA A 69 9.34 10.73 -13.04
C ALA A 69 9.23 9.20 -13.17
N HIS A 70 8.41 8.58 -12.32
CA HIS A 70 8.14 7.15 -12.38
C HIS A 70 6.75 6.91 -12.99
N PRO A 71 6.57 5.99 -13.95
CA PRO A 71 5.31 5.83 -14.69
C PRO A 71 4.17 5.21 -13.87
N ALA A 72 4.45 4.60 -12.72
CA ALA A 72 3.43 3.93 -11.90
C ALA A 72 2.35 4.90 -11.35
N ALA A 73 2.68 6.17 -11.13
CA ALA A 73 1.72 7.21 -10.77
C ALA A 73 2.22 8.58 -11.22
N ASP A 74 1.30 9.48 -11.55
CA ASP A 74 1.58 10.90 -11.85
C ASP A 74 2.33 11.63 -10.70
N THR A 75 2.13 11.20 -9.46
CA THR A 75 2.81 11.71 -8.26
C THR A 75 4.18 11.08 -8.00
N ALA A 76 4.52 9.98 -8.68
CA ALA A 76 5.68 9.18 -8.32
C ALA A 76 6.98 9.74 -8.94
N LEU A 77 8.00 9.82 -8.08
CA LEU A 77 9.38 10.12 -8.45
C LEU A 77 10.29 8.97 -8.01
N GLU A 78 11.26 8.62 -8.85
CA GLU A 78 12.36 7.72 -8.49
C GLU A 78 13.63 8.53 -8.23
N VAL A 79 14.27 8.31 -7.08
CA VAL A 79 15.49 9.02 -6.69
C VAL A 79 16.71 8.35 -7.30
N VAL A 80 17.35 9.04 -8.23
CA VAL A 80 18.54 8.58 -8.95
C VAL A 80 19.81 8.80 -8.12
N SER A 81 19.91 9.92 -7.39
CA SER A 81 21.03 10.19 -6.49
C SER A 81 20.63 11.11 -5.32
N GLY A 82 21.48 11.20 -4.29
CA GLY A 82 21.24 12.07 -3.14
C GLY A 82 20.26 11.50 -2.10
N GLN A 83 20.04 10.18 -2.06
CA GLN A 83 19.03 9.54 -1.20
C GLN A 83 19.16 9.89 0.29
N ARG A 84 20.39 10.14 0.77
CA ARG A 84 20.67 10.51 2.17
C ARG A 84 20.22 11.94 2.53
N ARG A 85 20.03 12.81 1.54
CA ARG A 85 19.65 14.23 1.73
C ARG A 85 18.15 14.45 1.75
N ILE A 86 17.34 13.47 1.32
CA ILE A 86 15.88 13.59 1.18
C ILE A 86 15.24 14.17 2.45
N ARG A 87 15.53 13.61 3.63
CA ARG A 87 14.89 14.03 4.89
C ARG A 87 15.26 15.46 5.34
N GLN A 88 16.35 16.01 4.80
CA GLN A 88 16.82 17.36 5.08
C GLN A 88 16.43 18.36 3.98
N SER A 89 15.93 17.86 2.84
CA SER A 89 15.51 18.71 1.73
C SER A 89 14.32 19.59 2.10
N GLY A 90 14.30 20.81 1.56
CA GLY A 90 13.18 21.73 1.67
C GLY A 90 11.89 21.12 1.13
N ALA A 91 11.96 20.31 0.07
CA ALA A 91 10.80 19.61 -0.48
C ALA A 91 10.16 18.64 0.54
N TYR A 92 10.98 17.88 1.28
CA TYR A 92 10.46 16.97 2.32
C TYR A 92 9.95 17.74 3.53
N LEU A 93 10.74 18.69 4.05
CA LEU A 93 10.42 19.46 5.26
C LEU A 93 9.16 20.32 5.12
N SER A 94 8.91 20.85 3.92
CA SER A 94 7.68 21.61 3.61
C SER A 94 6.47 20.74 3.27
N GLY A 95 6.65 19.41 3.19
CA GLY A 95 5.61 18.45 2.81
C GLY A 95 5.24 18.47 1.32
N MET A 96 6.08 19.04 0.46
CA MET A 96 5.91 18.93 -1.00
C MET A 96 6.11 17.49 -1.47
N VAL A 97 6.92 16.70 -0.76
CA VAL A 97 7.10 15.26 -1.04
C VAL A 97 7.07 14.41 0.22
N GLU A 98 6.72 13.13 0.04
CA GLU A 98 6.73 12.09 1.06
C GLU A 98 7.48 10.85 0.58
N LEU A 99 8.12 10.12 1.49
CA LEU A 99 8.71 8.80 1.17
C LEU A 99 7.59 7.77 1.06
N GLN A 100 7.37 7.23 -0.14
CA GLN A 100 6.37 6.20 -0.39
C GLN A 100 6.67 5.44 -1.68
N ASP A 101 6.58 4.11 -1.63
CA ASP A 101 6.76 3.26 -2.81
C ASP A 101 5.78 3.62 -3.94
N ALA A 102 6.24 3.60 -5.18
CA ALA A 102 5.46 3.96 -6.34
C ALA A 102 4.25 3.04 -6.59
N ALA A 103 4.28 1.76 -6.22
CA ALA A 103 3.08 0.91 -6.26
C ALA A 103 2.05 1.33 -5.21
N SER A 104 2.48 1.68 -3.99
CA SER A 104 1.56 2.21 -2.99
C SER A 104 0.90 3.53 -3.43
N GLN A 105 1.57 4.32 -4.29
CA GLN A 105 0.98 5.52 -4.90
C GLN A 105 0.01 5.15 -6.03
N ALA A 106 0.36 4.15 -6.85
CA ALA A 106 -0.47 3.65 -7.94
C ALA A 106 -1.80 3.05 -7.43
N VAL A 107 -1.77 2.36 -6.28
CA VAL A 107 -2.97 1.89 -5.59
C VAL A 107 -3.93 3.07 -5.34
N VAL A 108 -3.43 4.15 -4.74
CA VAL A 108 -4.24 5.31 -4.41
C VAL A 108 -4.71 6.06 -5.66
N ALA A 109 -3.91 6.08 -6.73
CA ALA A 109 -4.29 6.64 -8.01
C ALA A 109 -5.46 5.91 -8.68
N GLY A 110 -5.66 4.62 -8.37
CA GLY A 110 -6.77 3.81 -8.88
C GLY A 110 -8.06 3.88 -8.05
N LEU A 111 -8.07 4.63 -6.93
CA LEU A 111 -9.24 4.75 -6.08
C LEU A 111 -10.24 5.77 -6.66
N PRO A 112 -11.57 5.54 -6.51
CA PRO A 112 -12.61 6.43 -7.04
C PRO A 112 -12.82 7.67 -6.15
N LEU A 113 -11.73 8.39 -5.85
CA LEU A 113 -11.72 9.56 -4.98
C LEU A 113 -12.38 10.77 -5.66
N ARG A 114 -13.27 11.44 -4.94
CA ARG A 114 -13.97 12.66 -5.35
C ARG A 114 -13.99 13.65 -4.19
N ASP A 115 -14.04 14.93 -4.52
CA ASP A 115 -14.20 15.98 -3.53
C ASP A 115 -15.49 15.79 -2.72
N GLY A 116 -15.42 16.03 -1.42
CA GLY A 116 -16.53 15.90 -0.49
C GLY A 116 -16.73 14.51 0.12
N MET A 117 -16.01 13.49 -0.33
CA MET A 117 -16.16 12.12 0.20
C MET A 117 -15.71 12.02 1.67
N ALA A 118 -16.46 11.28 2.47
CA ALA A 118 -16.01 10.74 3.75
C ALA A 118 -15.18 9.47 3.50
N VAL A 119 -13.90 9.50 3.86
CA VAL A 119 -12.95 8.42 3.58
C VAL A 119 -12.32 7.93 4.87
N LEU A 120 -12.20 6.61 5.00
CA LEU A 120 -11.53 5.95 6.11
C LEU A 120 -10.30 5.16 5.63
N ASP A 121 -9.14 5.42 6.21
CA ASP A 121 -7.99 4.50 6.19
C ASP A 121 -8.07 3.61 7.45
N TYR A 122 -8.57 2.37 7.31
CA TYR A 122 -8.92 1.48 8.42
C TYR A 122 -7.70 0.80 9.07
N CYS A 123 -6.59 0.71 8.34
CA CYS A 123 -5.30 0.16 8.80
C CYS A 123 -4.20 1.17 8.49
N ALA A 124 -4.37 2.40 8.98
CA ALA A 124 -3.60 3.54 8.54
C ALA A 124 -2.09 3.40 8.74
N GLY A 125 -1.64 2.66 9.76
CA GLY A 125 -0.25 2.58 10.15
C GLY A 125 0.36 3.98 10.26
N GLY A 126 1.49 4.22 9.59
CA GLY A 126 2.11 5.55 9.55
C GLY A 126 1.34 6.62 8.73
N GLY A 127 0.18 6.29 8.15
CA GLY A 127 -0.72 7.18 7.41
C GLY A 127 -0.25 7.58 6.01
N GLY A 128 0.64 6.78 5.40
CA GLY A 128 1.16 7.09 4.06
C GLY A 128 0.05 7.13 3.00
N LYS A 129 -0.90 6.18 3.02
CA LYS A 129 -2.01 6.11 2.06
C LYS A 129 -3.11 7.11 2.39
N ALA A 130 -3.48 7.28 3.67
CA ALA A 130 -4.33 8.38 4.13
C ALA A 130 -3.92 9.74 3.53
N LEU A 131 -2.65 10.14 3.72
CA LEU A 131 -2.13 11.40 3.18
C LEU A 131 -2.01 11.41 1.66
N ALA A 132 -1.90 10.24 1.01
CA ALA A 132 -1.93 10.16 -0.44
C ALA A 132 -3.34 10.44 -0.99
N MET A 133 -4.39 9.91 -0.32
CA MET A 133 -5.78 10.13 -0.72
C MET A 133 -6.14 11.62 -0.59
N ALA A 134 -5.80 12.24 0.54
CA ALA A 134 -6.07 13.67 0.76
C ALA A 134 -5.25 14.61 -0.13
N ALA A 135 -4.13 14.16 -0.69
CA ALA A 135 -3.38 14.95 -1.67
C ALA A 135 -4.02 14.94 -3.07
N ARG A 136 -5.00 14.05 -3.33
CA ARG A 136 -5.64 13.89 -4.66
C ARG A 136 -7.03 14.51 -4.73
N ALA A 137 -7.75 14.57 -3.61
CA ALA A 137 -9.10 15.12 -3.53
C ALA A 137 -9.32 15.78 -2.17
N ARG A 138 -10.22 16.76 -2.12
CA ARG A 138 -10.67 17.41 -0.89
C ARG A 138 -11.68 16.50 -0.19
N ILE A 139 -11.18 15.63 0.67
CA ILE A 139 -11.96 14.62 1.39
C ILE A 139 -12.02 14.91 2.89
N VAL A 140 -13.03 14.35 3.56
CA VAL A 140 -13.05 14.25 5.03
C VAL A 140 -12.33 12.96 5.40
N LEU A 141 -11.06 13.08 5.77
CA LEU A 141 -10.17 11.94 6.02
C LEU A 141 -10.21 11.49 7.47
N HIS A 142 -10.56 10.23 7.67
CA HIS A 142 -10.52 9.52 8.93
C HIS A 142 -9.44 8.45 8.89
N ALA A 143 -8.76 8.22 10.01
CA ALA A 143 -7.72 7.21 10.14
C ALA A 143 -7.95 6.37 11.39
N HIS A 144 -7.83 5.06 11.24
CA HIS A 144 -7.93 4.09 12.32
C HIS A 144 -6.81 3.05 12.16
N ASP A 145 -6.36 2.49 13.27
CA ASP A 145 -5.51 1.30 13.29
C ASP A 145 -5.80 0.52 14.57
N ALA A 146 -5.85 -0.81 14.48
CA ALA A 146 -6.04 -1.68 15.64
C ALA A 146 -4.88 -1.57 16.64
N ALA A 147 -3.72 -1.09 16.18
CA ALA A 147 -2.54 -0.78 16.97
C ALA A 147 -2.27 0.75 16.88
N PRO A 148 -2.88 1.58 17.76
CA PRO A 148 -2.81 3.04 17.67
C PRO A 148 -1.39 3.61 17.65
N GLU A 149 -0.43 2.92 18.25
CA GLU A 149 0.99 3.30 18.24
C GLU A 149 1.59 3.34 16.82
N ARG A 150 1.03 2.59 15.87
CA ARG A 150 1.45 2.63 14.46
C ARG A 150 1.11 3.99 13.82
N MET A 151 0.08 4.68 14.33
CA MET A 151 -0.34 6.01 13.89
C MET A 151 0.41 7.16 14.58
N ARG A 152 1.38 6.88 15.47
CA ARG A 152 2.09 7.93 16.24
C ARG A 152 2.68 9.06 15.37
N ASP A 153 3.14 8.73 14.18
CA ASP A 153 3.78 9.70 13.28
C ASP A 153 2.75 10.48 12.43
N LEU A 154 1.51 9.98 12.33
CA LEU A 154 0.49 10.53 11.43
C LEU A 154 0.17 12.00 11.72
N PRO A 155 -0.07 12.46 12.96
CA PRO A 155 -0.37 13.87 13.22
C PRO A 155 0.69 14.83 12.68
N GLY A 156 1.98 14.57 12.98
CA GLY A 156 3.08 15.42 12.49
C GLY A 156 3.30 15.33 10.99
N ARG A 157 3.01 14.18 10.36
CA ARG A 157 3.01 14.07 8.90
C ARG A 157 1.83 14.78 8.25
N ALA A 158 0.66 14.76 8.88
CA ALA A 158 -0.57 15.42 8.42
C ALA A 158 -0.43 16.94 8.47
N GLU A 159 0.09 17.47 9.59
CA GLU A 159 0.46 18.88 9.73
C GLU A 159 1.45 19.31 8.65
N ARG A 160 2.55 18.56 8.49
CA ARG A 160 3.52 18.83 7.43
C ARG A 160 2.92 18.73 6.03
N ALA A 161 1.96 17.83 5.79
CA ALA A 161 1.26 17.71 4.51
C ALA A 161 0.20 18.80 4.29
N GLY A 162 -0.20 19.52 5.35
CA GLY A 162 -1.32 20.47 5.32
C GLY A 162 -2.68 19.80 5.19
N VAL A 163 -2.82 18.58 5.73
CA VAL A 163 -4.02 17.75 5.62
C VAL A 163 -4.63 17.56 7.01
N PRO A 164 -5.89 17.97 7.24
CA PRO A 164 -6.58 17.60 8.47
C PRO A 164 -6.90 16.10 8.46
N VAL A 165 -6.69 15.44 9.60
CA VAL A 165 -7.01 14.01 9.79
C VAL A 165 -7.78 13.85 11.09
N VAL A 166 -8.86 13.06 11.05
CA VAL A 166 -9.60 12.65 12.25
C VAL A 166 -9.13 11.24 12.62
N CYS A 167 -8.30 11.12 13.64
CA CYS A 167 -7.90 9.81 14.18
C CYS A 167 -9.04 9.25 15.02
N LEU A 168 -9.52 8.06 14.67
CA LEU A 168 -10.59 7.34 15.34
C LEU A 168 -10.04 6.14 16.10
N ASP A 169 -10.55 5.92 17.31
CA ASP A 169 -10.40 4.66 18.02
C ASP A 169 -11.53 3.68 17.64
N GLY A 170 -11.49 2.47 18.21
CA GLY A 170 -12.43 1.41 17.89
C GLY A 170 -13.90 1.72 18.22
N GLU A 171 -14.17 2.54 19.25
CA GLU A 171 -15.54 2.90 19.64
C GLU A 171 -16.08 4.06 18.79
N ALA A 172 -15.24 5.05 18.49
CA ALA A 172 -15.61 6.21 17.68
C ALA A 172 -15.88 5.87 16.21
N LEU A 173 -15.37 4.73 15.72
CA LEU A 173 -15.50 4.30 14.33
C LEU A 173 -16.95 4.18 13.87
N ALA A 174 -17.81 3.58 14.70
CA ALA A 174 -19.21 3.35 14.38
C ALA A 174 -20.02 4.66 14.28
N ALA A 175 -19.63 5.68 15.05
CA ALA A 175 -20.31 6.99 15.06
C ALA A 175 -20.03 7.82 13.79
N HIS A 176 -18.96 7.51 13.06
CA HIS A 176 -18.57 8.20 11.82
C HIS A 176 -18.94 7.43 10.56
N ALA A 177 -19.36 6.16 10.70
CA ALA A 177 -19.88 5.37 9.61
C ALA A 177 -21.28 5.87 9.18
N PRO A 178 -21.67 5.68 7.91
CA PRO A 178 -20.91 5.00 6.86
C PRO A 178 -19.94 5.92 6.12
N PHE A 179 -18.91 5.33 5.48
CA PHE A 179 -17.93 6.02 4.64
C PHE A 179 -18.16 5.76 3.16
N ASP A 180 -17.88 6.75 2.32
CA ASP A 180 -17.95 6.61 0.86
C ASP A 180 -16.80 5.73 0.31
N LEU A 181 -15.66 5.72 0.99
CA LEU A 181 -14.54 4.82 0.71
C LEU A 181 -13.89 4.35 2.01
N VAL A 182 -13.74 3.03 2.15
CA VAL A 182 -12.94 2.41 3.21
C VAL A 182 -11.73 1.74 2.57
N LEU A 183 -10.53 2.17 2.94
CA LEU A 183 -9.27 1.55 2.52
C LEU A 183 -8.72 0.68 3.64
N CYS A 184 -8.40 -0.56 3.31
CA CYS A 184 -7.82 -1.56 4.20
C CYS A 184 -6.44 -1.97 3.66
N ASP A 185 -5.39 -1.27 4.07
CA ASP A 185 -3.99 -1.69 3.90
C ASP A 185 -3.62 -2.69 4.99
N VAL A 186 -4.08 -3.93 4.82
CA VAL A 186 -4.12 -4.92 5.90
C VAL A 186 -2.73 -5.45 6.25
N PRO A 187 -2.51 -5.87 7.51
CA PRO A 187 -1.30 -6.62 7.88
C PRO A 187 -1.14 -7.87 7.00
N CYS A 188 0.05 -8.06 6.44
CA CYS A 188 0.36 -9.19 5.56
C CYS A 188 1.80 -9.68 5.74
N SER A 189 2.20 -10.69 4.97
CA SER A 189 3.55 -11.26 4.97
C SER A 189 4.66 -10.28 4.57
N GLY A 190 4.30 -9.18 3.90
CA GLY A 190 5.24 -8.24 3.31
C GLY A 190 6.06 -8.83 2.16
N SER A 191 5.61 -9.94 1.55
CA SER A 191 6.39 -10.68 0.55
C SER A 191 6.72 -9.91 -0.72
N GLY A 192 5.96 -8.86 -1.04
CA GLY A 192 6.27 -7.93 -2.12
C GLY A 192 7.36 -6.91 -1.78
N ALA A 193 7.66 -6.72 -0.50
CA ALA A 193 8.60 -5.72 0.00
C ALA A 193 9.82 -6.31 0.71
N TRP A 194 10.10 -7.62 0.59
CA TRP A 194 11.24 -8.26 1.26
C TRP A 194 12.60 -7.67 0.89
N ARG A 195 12.77 -7.08 -0.30
CA ARG A 195 13.99 -6.30 -0.61
C ARG A 195 14.22 -5.06 0.27
N ARG A 196 13.21 -4.61 1.03
CA ARG A 196 13.31 -3.57 2.05
C ARG A 196 13.49 -4.14 3.47
N ALA A 197 13.03 -5.36 3.70
CA ALA A 197 13.12 -6.10 4.97
C ALA A 197 13.39 -7.59 4.69
N PRO A 198 14.64 -7.95 4.32
CA PRO A 198 14.96 -9.27 3.76
C PRO A 198 14.88 -10.40 4.78
N ASP A 199 14.98 -10.07 6.06
CA ASP A 199 14.71 -10.95 7.19
C ASP A 199 13.24 -11.41 7.28
N GLY A 200 12.31 -10.67 6.65
CA GLY A 200 10.88 -10.97 6.64
C GLY A 200 10.55 -12.38 6.13
N LYS A 201 11.18 -12.83 5.04
CA LYS A 201 10.93 -14.16 4.47
C LYS A 201 11.37 -15.31 5.38
N TRP A 202 12.41 -15.09 6.19
CA TRP A 202 12.96 -16.10 7.10
C TRP A 202 12.19 -16.17 8.42
N ARG A 203 11.57 -15.05 8.84
CA ARG A 203 10.67 -15.03 9.99
C ARG A 203 9.27 -15.55 9.69
N LEU A 204 8.84 -15.49 8.44
CA LEU A 204 7.54 -16.00 8.05
C LEU A 204 7.54 -17.52 8.16
N SER A 205 6.51 -18.05 8.83
CA SER A 205 6.19 -19.47 8.89
C SER A 205 4.82 -19.71 8.27
N ALA A 206 4.52 -20.96 7.89
CA ALA A 206 3.20 -21.33 7.40
C ALA A 206 2.10 -20.97 8.42
N ALA A 207 2.32 -21.28 9.71
CA ALA A 207 1.38 -20.93 10.77
C ALA A 207 1.15 -19.41 10.89
N ARG A 208 2.20 -18.59 10.72
CA ARG A 208 2.05 -17.13 10.72
C ARG A 208 1.30 -16.63 9.49
N LEU A 209 1.49 -17.25 8.33
CA LEU A 209 0.73 -16.92 7.12
C LEU A 209 -0.77 -17.23 7.30
N ASP A 210 -1.10 -18.36 7.91
CA ASP A 210 -2.50 -18.73 8.21
C ASP A 210 -3.14 -17.76 9.22
N GLU A 211 -2.39 -17.35 10.24
CA GLU A 211 -2.84 -16.33 11.20
C GLU A 211 -3.12 -14.99 10.51
N LEU A 212 -2.23 -14.55 9.62
CA LEU A 212 -2.42 -13.33 8.81
C LEU A 212 -3.67 -13.44 7.93
N ALA A 213 -3.91 -14.57 7.27
CA ALA A 213 -5.10 -14.79 6.45
C ALA A 213 -6.40 -14.68 7.27
N GLY A 214 -6.40 -15.16 8.52
CA GLY A 214 -7.52 -15.00 9.45
C GLY A 214 -7.73 -13.54 9.90
N ILE A 215 -6.64 -12.83 10.22
CA ILE A 215 -6.69 -11.40 10.55
C ILE A 215 -7.26 -10.58 9.37
N GLN A 216 -6.79 -10.86 8.16
CA GLN A 216 -7.24 -10.18 6.94
C GLN A 216 -8.73 -10.40 6.67
N ALA A 217 -9.24 -11.63 6.87
CA ALA A 217 -10.66 -11.92 6.75
C ALA A 217 -11.49 -11.12 7.76
N ALA A 218 -11.08 -11.15 9.04
CA ALA A 218 -11.78 -10.42 10.10
C ALA A 218 -11.73 -8.88 9.92
N ILE A 219 -10.71 -8.34 9.25
CA ILE A 219 -10.65 -6.92 8.88
C ILE A 219 -11.63 -6.63 7.74
N LEU A 220 -11.63 -7.43 6.68
CA LEU A 220 -12.54 -7.27 5.55
C LEU A 220 -14.01 -7.31 6.00
N ASP A 221 -14.37 -8.27 6.84
CA ASP A 221 -15.74 -8.41 7.38
C ASP A 221 -16.19 -7.16 8.13
N ARG A 222 -15.33 -6.64 9.02
CA ARG A 222 -15.63 -5.43 9.79
C ARG A 222 -15.70 -4.20 8.89
N ALA A 223 -14.74 -4.05 7.98
CA ALA A 223 -14.66 -2.91 7.08
C ALA A 223 -15.86 -2.84 6.12
N ALA A 224 -16.35 -3.98 5.63
CA ALA A 224 -17.53 -4.04 4.77
C ALA A 224 -18.78 -3.42 5.42
N GLY A 225 -18.93 -3.56 6.74
CA GLY A 225 -20.02 -2.96 7.52
C GLY A 225 -19.94 -1.44 7.66
N LEU A 226 -18.78 -0.84 7.39
CA LEU A 226 -18.55 0.61 7.49
C LEU A 226 -18.78 1.35 6.17
N VAL A 227 -18.97 0.61 5.07
CA VAL A 227 -19.09 1.20 3.73
C VAL A 227 -20.53 1.61 3.46
N ALA A 228 -20.71 2.82 2.94
CA ALA A 228 -22.00 3.34 2.51
C ALA A 228 -22.61 2.47 1.40
N PRO A 229 -23.95 2.47 1.21
CA PRO A 229 -24.59 1.65 0.18
C PRO A 229 -24.03 1.85 -1.24
N ALA A 230 -23.64 3.08 -1.59
CA ALA A 230 -22.99 3.43 -2.86
C ALA A 230 -21.46 3.63 -2.74
N GLY A 231 -20.88 3.22 -1.61
CA GLY A 231 -19.46 3.36 -1.33
C GLY A 231 -18.62 2.21 -1.87
N SER A 232 -17.31 2.32 -1.68
CA SER A 232 -16.33 1.30 -2.09
C SER A 232 -15.48 0.81 -0.92
N LEU A 233 -15.08 -0.46 -0.98
CA LEU A 233 -14.08 -1.07 -0.11
C LEU A 233 -12.82 -1.37 -0.92
N ALA A 234 -11.70 -0.75 -0.55
CA ALA A 234 -10.40 -1.01 -1.17
C ALA A 234 -9.56 -1.90 -0.26
N TYR A 235 -9.29 -3.13 -0.70
CA TYR A 235 -8.39 -4.06 -0.02
C TYR A 235 -6.99 -3.96 -0.61
N VAL A 236 -5.97 -3.84 0.23
CA VAL A 236 -4.58 -3.63 -0.20
C VAL A 236 -3.62 -4.46 0.65
N THR A 237 -2.64 -5.08 0.01
CA THR A 237 -1.51 -5.73 0.69
C THR A 237 -0.19 -5.39 -0.01
N CYS A 238 0.93 -5.46 0.70
CA CYS A 238 2.26 -5.55 0.11
C CYS A 238 2.74 -7.01 -0.03
N SER A 239 1.84 -7.92 -0.36
CA SER A 239 2.11 -9.36 -0.55
C SER A 239 2.06 -9.78 -2.02
N LEU A 240 2.82 -10.80 -2.37
CA LEU A 240 2.81 -11.53 -3.64
C LEU A 240 2.16 -12.92 -3.51
N LEU A 241 1.69 -13.29 -2.32
CA LEU A 241 1.08 -14.59 -2.04
C LEU A 241 -0.41 -14.56 -2.37
N GLU A 242 -0.89 -15.57 -3.08
CA GLU A 242 -2.28 -15.66 -3.53
C GLU A 242 -3.26 -15.73 -2.35
N GLU A 243 -2.85 -16.40 -1.28
CA GLU A 243 -3.61 -16.63 -0.05
C GLU A 243 -3.99 -15.32 0.65
N GLU A 244 -3.16 -14.29 0.51
CA GLU A 244 -3.39 -12.95 1.07
C GLU A 244 -4.03 -11.99 0.05
N ASN A 245 -4.18 -12.41 -1.21
CA ASN A 245 -4.56 -11.55 -2.33
C ASN A 245 -5.86 -12.03 -2.98
N SER A 246 -5.81 -12.53 -4.21
CA SER A 246 -6.99 -12.97 -4.97
C SER A 246 -7.72 -14.11 -4.26
N GLY A 247 -7.01 -15.01 -3.57
CA GLY A 247 -7.63 -16.06 -2.76
C GLY A 247 -8.47 -15.49 -1.62
N ARG A 248 -7.96 -14.44 -0.94
CA ARG A 248 -8.70 -13.77 0.13
C ARG A 248 -9.95 -13.04 -0.38
N ILE A 249 -9.84 -12.36 -1.52
CA ILE A 249 -10.97 -11.69 -2.18
C ILE A 249 -12.03 -12.68 -2.63
N ALA A 250 -11.64 -13.79 -3.26
CA ALA A 250 -12.58 -14.81 -3.72
C ALA A 250 -13.38 -15.40 -2.55
N ALA A 251 -12.73 -15.66 -1.42
CA ALA A 251 -13.41 -16.16 -0.24
C ALA A 251 -14.33 -15.10 0.40
N PHE A 252 -13.92 -13.83 0.48
CA PHE A 252 -14.80 -12.74 0.92
C PHE A 252 -16.07 -12.63 0.06
N LEU A 253 -15.96 -12.68 -1.27
CA LEU A 253 -17.12 -12.60 -2.16
C LEU A 253 -18.08 -13.78 -2.01
N LYS A 254 -17.55 -14.96 -1.64
CA LYS A 254 -18.38 -16.14 -1.32
C LYS A 254 -19.11 -15.99 0.01
N GLU A 255 -18.46 -15.36 0.99
CA GLU A 255 -18.98 -15.15 2.35
C GLU A 255 -19.97 -13.97 2.42
N HIS A 256 -19.86 -13.00 1.49
CA HIS A 256 -20.69 -11.78 1.45
C HIS A 256 -21.44 -11.62 0.12
N PRO A 257 -22.54 -12.37 -0.10
CA PRO A 257 -23.39 -12.20 -1.28
C PRO A 257 -23.87 -10.75 -1.44
N GLY A 258 -23.79 -10.21 -2.65
CA GLY A 258 -24.12 -8.82 -2.95
C GLY A 258 -22.92 -7.87 -2.98
N TRP A 259 -21.70 -8.35 -2.72
CA TRP A 259 -20.47 -7.65 -3.09
C TRP A 259 -19.91 -8.16 -4.41
N VAL A 260 -19.28 -7.27 -5.16
CA VAL A 260 -18.56 -7.58 -6.39
C VAL A 260 -17.18 -6.92 -6.38
N CYS A 261 -16.21 -7.58 -7.02
CA CYS A 261 -14.89 -6.99 -7.24
C CYS A 261 -14.89 -6.28 -8.60
N THR A 262 -14.78 -4.96 -8.58
CA THR A 262 -14.84 -4.12 -9.79
C THR A 262 -13.47 -3.97 -10.45
N SER A 263 -12.39 -4.10 -9.68
CA SER A 263 -11.04 -4.17 -10.22
C SER A 263 -10.09 -4.92 -9.29
N GLN A 264 -9.08 -5.57 -9.88
CA GLN A 264 -7.93 -6.12 -9.16
C GLN A 264 -6.66 -5.78 -9.92
N ARG A 265 -5.59 -5.49 -9.18
CA ARG A 265 -4.28 -5.23 -9.78
C ARG A 265 -3.17 -5.73 -8.86
N THR A 266 -2.18 -6.35 -9.49
CA THR A 266 -0.93 -6.78 -8.87
C THR A 266 0.22 -6.00 -9.48
N TRP A 267 1.10 -5.48 -8.63
CA TRP A 267 2.40 -4.95 -9.00
C TRP A 267 3.47 -5.88 -8.46
N THR A 268 4.61 -5.90 -9.13
CA THR A 268 5.76 -6.74 -8.78
C THR A 268 7.05 -5.92 -8.83
N PRO A 269 8.15 -6.43 -8.24
CA PRO A 269 9.48 -5.86 -8.44
C PRO A 269 9.92 -5.64 -9.89
N LEU A 270 9.31 -6.33 -10.86
CA LEU A 270 9.58 -6.14 -12.29
C LEU A 270 9.01 -4.82 -12.83
N ASP A 271 8.00 -4.27 -12.15
CA ASP A 271 7.39 -2.98 -12.48
C ASP A 271 8.19 -1.78 -11.94
N ARG A 272 9.43 -2.04 -11.47
CA ARG A 272 10.31 -1.10 -10.76
C ARG A 272 9.73 -0.56 -9.44
N THR A 273 8.64 -1.13 -8.96
CA THR A 273 8.00 -0.85 -7.67
C THR A 273 8.24 -1.98 -6.68
N ASP A 274 7.75 -1.90 -5.45
CA ASP A 274 7.58 -3.10 -4.64
C ASP A 274 6.41 -3.96 -5.15
N GLY A 275 6.32 -5.19 -4.66
CA GLY A 275 5.15 -6.03 -4.85
C GLY A 275 3.97 -5.54 -4.02
N PHE A 276 2.82 -5.40 -4.67
CA PHE A 276 1.57 -4.95 -4.06
C PHE A 276 0.39 -5.63 -4.75
N PHE A 277 -0.70 -5.76 -4.01
CA PHE A 277 -2.00 -6.14 -4.53
C PHE A 277 -3.04 -5.11 -4.08
N ALA A 278 -3.97 -4.78 -4.97
CA ALA A 278 -5.17 -4.02 -4.62
C ALA A 278 -6.39 -4.61 -5.29
N ALA A 279 -7.50 -4.64 -4.56
CA ALA A 279 -8.82 -4.96 -5.07
C ALA A 279 -9.82 -3.87 -4.65
N LEU A 280 -10.63 -3.43 -5.59
CA LEU A 280 -11.75 -2.52 -5.34
C LEU A 280 -13.05 -3.31 -5.37
N LEU A 281 -13.81 -3.20 -4.30
CA LEU A 281 -15.06 -3.92 -4.09
C LEU A 281 -16.20 -2.91 -3.93
N THR A 282 -17.35 -3.21 -4.51
CA THR A 282 -18.59 -2.43 -4.36
C THR A 282 -19.76 -3.38 -4.10
N ARG A 283 -20.89 -2.83 -3.64
CA ARG A 283 -22.15 -3.60 -3.63
C ARG A 283 -22.69 -3.72 -5.06
N GLU A 284 -23.39 -4.81 -5.35
CA GLU A 284 -24.09 -4.99 -6.62
C GLU A 284 -25.08 -3.83 -6.85
N GLY A 285 -25.08 -3.29 -8.07
CA GLY A 285 -25.95 -2.16 -8.44
C GLY A 285 -25.50 -0.78 -7.93
N ALA A 286 -24.37 -0.67 -7.23
CA ALA A 286 -23.77 0.63 -6.96
C ALA A 286 -23.30 1.28 -8.26
N ALA A 287 -23.72 2.52 -8.53
CA ALA A 287 -23.18 3.32 -9.63
C ALA A 287 -21.75 3.76 -9.25
N ILE A 288 -20.77 3.39 -10.08
CA ILE A 288 -19.35 3.74 -9.92
C ILE A 288 -19.08 5.11 -10.53
#